data_AF-A0A850MIX9-F1
#
_entry.id   AF-A0A850MIX9-F1
#
_cell.length_a   1.000
_cell.length_b   1.000
_cell.length_c   1.000
_cell.angle_alpha   90.00
_cell.angle_beta   90.00
_cell.angle_gamma   90.00
#
_symmetry.space_group_name_H-M   'P 1'
#
loop_
_entity.id
_entity.type
_entity.pdbx_description
1 polymer ?
#
loop_
_entity_poly.entity_id
_entity_poly.type
_entity_poly.pdbx_seq_one_letter_code
_entity_poly.pdbx_strand_id
1 'polypeptide(L)'
;MAYRDIPHYTQLTNTCGLSALLMIARPEGNSLELLMKDIATKMRVDPYYEGPFGWQNAAAYLLMKFCFNRSLTYHLRKNFQDDYNYFKMILLHQLEERMNVFQELQEKQKVIDMRFFLKKGIVRKTALYEYLFEMKTNLELKMLAFFYGGTQIIFPSEDGTGCIFLDGKDNKTKLKTLYQHVTEGIIIGLGYHWLAVQGMEQVNRNHYQFLIHDPKGQKRTVSSEKIERNFRFYAFQFDAEKRKKMDIIVRRALKLPKRRI
;
A
#
# COMPACT_ATOMS: atom_id res chain seq x y z
N MET A 1 26.47 -6.18 -2.95
CA MET A 1 25.37 -5.35 -2.43
C MET A 1 24.19 -5.44 -3.38
N ALA A 2 22.99 -5.72 -2.87
CA ALA A 2 21.76 -5.66 -3.65
C ALA A 2 21.04 -4.36 -3.28
N TYR A 3 20.61 -3.59 -4.28
CA TYR A 3 20.14 -2.22 -4.05
C TYR A 3 19.05 -1.85 -5.04
N ARG A 4 18.05 -1.13 -4.56
CA ARG A 4 17.02 -0.47 -5.35
C ARG A 4 16.99 0.99 -4.94
N ASP A 5 17.30 1.87 -5.89
CA ASP A 5 17.15 3.30 -5.68
C ASP A 5 15.66 3.64 -5.51
N ILE A 6 15.25 3.85 -4.26
CA ILE A 6 13.88 4.23 -3.90
C ILE A 6 13.91 5.62 -3.24
N PRO A 7 12.91 6.48 -3.53
CA PRO A 7 12.75 7.74 -2.83
C PRO A 7 12.43 7.49 -1.35
N HIS A 8 12.58 8.53 -0.53
CA HIS A 8 12.16 8.50 0.87
C HIS A 8 10.98 9.43 1.05
N TYR A 9 9.80 8.85 1.29
CA TYR A 9 8.61 9.62 1.63
C TYR A 9 8.32 9.52 3.12
N THR A 10 7.77 10.59 3.68
CA THR A 10 7.15 10.55 4.99
C THR A 10 5.69 10.09 4.89
N GLN A 11 5.09 9.74 6.02
CA GLN A 11 3.69 9.33 6.10
C GLN A 11 2.82 10.46 6.68
N LEU A 12 1.55 10.48 6.27
CA LEU A 12 0.47 11.00 7.11
C LEU A 12 0.20 10.03 8.27
N THR A 13 -0.57 10.43 9.27
CA THR A 13 -0.92 9.56 10.41
C THR A 13 -1.43 8.19 9.95
N ASN A 14 -0.77 7.12 10.38
CA ASN A 14 -1.09 5.70 10.09
C ASN A 14 -1.07 5.28 8.60
N THR A 15 -0.42 6.07 7.75
CA THR A 15 -0.29 5.75 6.30
C THR A 15 1.05 5.15 5.90
N CYS A 16 1.85 4.67 6.86
CA CYS A 16 3.16 4.07 6.61
C CYS A 16 3.14 3.00 5.51
N GLY A 17 2.10 2.17 5.43
CA GLY A 17 1.95 1.15 4.39
C GLY A 17 1.79 1.74 2.99
N LEU A 18 0.99 2.81 2.86
CA LEU A 18 0.79 3.52 1.59
C LEU A 18 2.10 4.20 1.16
N SER A 19 2.77 4.87 2.11
CA SER A 19 4.04 5.55 1.88
C SER A 19 5.14 4.55 1.46
N ALA A 20 5.30 3.45 2.19
CA ALA A 20 6.27 2.39 1.88
C ALA A 20 6.02 1.74 0.51
N LEU A 21 4.75 1.45 0.18
CA LEU A 21 4.39 0.91 -1.13
C LEU A 21 4.69 1.90 -2.26
N LEU A 22 4.39 3.19 -2.07
CA LEU A 22 4.74 4.23 -3.04
C LEU A 22 6.26 4.32 -3.24
N MET A 23 7.07 4.24 -2.18
CA MET A 23 8.54 4.25 -2.31
C MET A 23 9.03 3.13 -3.22
N ILE A 24 8.55 1.90 -3.04
CA ILE A 24 9.00 0.77 -3.87
C ILE A 24 8.40 0.78 -5.28
N ALA A 25 7.20 1.37 -5.46
CA ALA A 25 6.54 1.52 -6.76
C ALA A 25 7.19 2.60 -7.64
N ARG A 26 7.84 3.60 -7.02
CA ARG A 26 8.55 4.74 -7.66
C ARG A 26 7.68 5.46 -8.69
N PRO A 27 6.68 6.26 -8.27
CA PRO A 27 5.79 6.96 -9.19
C PRO A 27 6.49 7.98 -10.10
N GLU A 28 7.59 8.58 -9.66
CA GLU A 28 8.26 9.71 -10.34
C GLU A 28 8.59 9.39 -11.79
N GLY A 29 8.32 10.37 -12.66
CA GLY A 29 8.70 10.34 -14.06
C GLY A 29 7.93 9.31 -14.89
N ASN A 30 6.86 8.71 -14.36
CA ASN A 30 6.06 7.72 -15.09
C ASN A 30 4.55 7.88 -14.91
N SER A 31 3.79 6.98 -15.54
CA SER A 31 2.32 7.06 -15.61
C SER A 31 1.65 7.03 -14.23
N LEU A 32 2.27 6.37 -13.24
CA LEU A 32 1.72 6.28 -11.89
C LEU A 32 1.70 7.65 -11.20
N GLU A 33 2.74 8.47 -11.36
CA GLU A 33 2.73 9.85 -10.83
C GLU A 33 1.56 10.65 -11.41
N LEU A 34 1.36 10.59 -12.73
CA LEU A 34 0.24 11.29 -13.38
C LEU A 34 -1.11 10.77 -12.89
N LEU A 35 -1.23 9.47 -12.68
CA LEU A 35 -2.46 8.86 -12.16
C LEU A 35 -2.76 9.36 -10.74
N MET A 36 -1.76 9.33 -9.86
CA MET A 36 -1.91 9.76 -8.48
C MET A 36 -2.23 11.26 -8.39
N LYS A 37 -1.59 12.09 -9.22
CA LYS A 37 -1.92 13.52 -9.33
C LYS A 37 -3.37 13.73 -9.78
N ASP A 38 -3.80 13.09 -10.86
CA ASP A 38 -5.16 13.27 -11.38
C ASP A 38 -6.23 12.77 -10.39
N ILE A 39 -5.97 11.71 -9.62
CA ILE A 39 -6.85 11.26 -8.53
C ILE A 39 -6.89 12.31 -7.40
N ALA A 40 -5.73 12.79 -6.94
CA ALA A 40 -5.65 13.79 -5.88
C ALA A 40 -6.38 15.09 -6.28
N THR A 41 -6.22 15.55 -7.53
CA THR A 41 -6.97 16.69 -8.08
C THR A 41 -8.47 16.43 -8.10
N LYS A 42 -8.92 15.24 -8.53
CA LYS A 42 -10.34 14.86 -8.53
C LYS A 42 -10.95 14.94 -7.12
N MET A 43 -10.18 14.54 -6.13
CA MET A 43 -10.57 14.58 -4.72
C MET A 43 -10.57 16.00 -4.14
N ARG A 44 -10.01 16.99 -4.86
CA ARG A 44 -9.76 18.34 -4.38
C ARG A 44 -8.94 18.32 -3.08
N VAL A 45 -7.89 17.50 -3.07
CA VAL A 45 -6.91 17.49 -1.98
C VAL A 45 -6.35 18.90 -1.82
N ASP A 46 -6.28 19.40 -0.58
CA ASP A 46 -5.77 20.74 -0.29
C ASP A 46 -4.32 20.87 -0.83
N PRO A 47 -3.91 22.00 -1.44
CA PRO A 47 -2.58 22.16 -2.06
C PRO A 47 -1.40 21.84 -1.13
N TYR A 48 -1.61 22.02 0.19
CA TYR A 48 -0.64 21.63 1.22
C TYR A 48 -0.22 20.15 1.15
N TYR A 49 -1.11 19.28 0.66
CA TYR A 49 -0.85 17.85 0.50
C TYR A 49 -0.49 17.49 -0.95
N GLU A 50 0.10 18.38 -1.74
CA GLU A 50 0.64 17.99 -3.05
C GLU A 50 1.84 17.02 -2.94
N GLY A 51 2.19 16.36 -4.05
CA GLY A 51 3.31 15.42 -4.08
C GLY A 51 3.02 14.12 -3.29
N PRO A 52 4.00 13.58 -2.54
CA PRO A 52 3.89 12.27 -1.89
C PRO A 52 2.71 12.13 -0.92
N PHE A 53 2.30 13.18 -0.21
CA PHE A 53 1.11 13.14 0.65
C PHE A 53 -0.18 13.06 -0.16
N GLY A 54 -0.22 13.73 -1.31
CA GLY A 54 -1.36 13.69 -2.23
C GLY A 54 -1.51 12.31 -2.85
N TRP A 55 -0.39 11.66 -3.14
CA TRP A 55 -0.37 10.27 -3.61
C TRP A 55 -0.87 9.29 -2.56
N GLN A 56 -0.56 9.51 -1.27
CA GLN A 56 -1.11 8.69 -0.19
C GLN A 56 -2.63 8.85 -0.07
N ASN A 57 -3.15 10.08 -0.16
CA ASN A 57 -4.59 10.33 -0.22
C ASN A 57 -5.24 9.66 -1.44
N ALA A 58 -4.61 9.77 -2.61
CA ALA A 58 -5.07 9.13 -3.84
C ALA A 58 -5.11 7.60 -3.73
N ALA A 59 -4.11 6.99 -3.10
CA ALA A 59 -4.05 5.55 -2.85
C ALA A 59 -5.18 5.10 -1.92
N ALA A 60 -5.41 5.82 -0.82
CA ALA A 60 -6.52 5.52 0.10
C ALA A 60 -7.89 5.67 -0.57
N TYR A 61 -8.08 6.72 -1.38
CA TYR A 61 -9.28 6.89 -2.16
C TYR A 61 -9.50 5.73 -3.13
N LEU A 62 -8.44 5.31 -3.84
CA LEU A 62 -8.50 4.21 -4.79
C LEU A 62 -8.95 2.91 -4.10
N LEU A 63 -8.40 2.60 -2.92
CA LEU A 63 -8.83 1.48 -2.09
C LEU A 63 -10.32 1.55 -1.74
N MET A 64 -10.80 2.70 -1.25
CA MET A 64 -12.23 2.87 -0.97
C MET A 64 -13.10 2.70 -2.23
N LYS A 65 -12.61 3.12 -3.41
CA LYS A 65 -13.32 2.95 -4.68
C LYS A 65 -13.40 1.50 -5.16
N PHE A 66 -12.50 0.62 -4.71
CA PHE A 66 -12.56 -0.81 -5.03
C PHE A 66 -13.85 -1.49 -4.57
N CYS A 67 -14.49 -0.99 -3.52
CA CYS A 67 -15.71 -1.59 -2.97
C CYS A 67 -16.96 -1.36 -3.84
N PHE A 68 -16.98 -0.30 -4.65
CA PHE A 68 -18.19 0.18 -5.34
C PHE A 68 -18.02 0.40 -6.84
N ASN A 69 -16.80 0.48 -7.37
CA ASN A 69 -16.60 0.65 -8.81
C ASN A 69 -16.59 -0.69 -9.54
N ARG A 70 -17.65 -0.98 -10.32
CA ARG A 70 -17.81 -2.25 -11.06
C ARG A 70 -16.57 -2.67 -11.88
N SER A 71 -15.90 -1.72 -12.53
CA SER A 71 -14.71 -2.01 -13.34
C SER A 71 -13.53 -2.46 -12.47
N LEU A 72 -13.24 -1.73 -11.39
CA LEU A 72 -12.17 -2.09 -10.46
C LEU A 72 -12.48 -3.41 -9.75
N THR A 73 -13.72 -3.57 -9.29
CA THR A 73 -14.24 -4.79 -8.68
C THR A 73 -14.08 -6.00 -9.59
N TYR A 74 -14.38 -5.88 -10.88
CA TYR A 74 -14.20 -6.97 -11.84
C TYR A 74 -12.75 -7.47 -11.87
N HIS A 75 -11.78 -6.55 -11.98
CA HIS A 75 -10.36 -6.92 -12.00
C HIS A 75 -9.91 -7.53 -10.67
N LEU A 76 -10.37 -7.01 -9.54
CA LEU A 76 -10.01 -7.55 -8.23
C LEU A 76 -10.59 -8.94 -8.00
N ARG A 77 -11.88 -9.16 -8.28
CA ARG A 77 -12.49 -10.50 -8.16
C ARG A 77 -11.78 -11.53 -9.03
N LYS A 78 -11.38 -11.15 -10.24
CA LYS A 78 -10.65 -12.05 -11.14
C LYS A 78 -9.26 -12.46 -10.61
N ASN A 79 -8.57 -11.57 -9.88
CA ASN A 79 -7.18 -11.81 -9.45
C ASN A 79 -7.05 -12.22 -7.98
N PHE A 80 -8.00 -11.84 -7.13
CA PHE A 80 -7.94 -12.04 -5.68
C PHE A 80 -9.11 -12.87 -5.14
N GLN A 81 -10.15 -13.13 -5.95
CA GLN A 81 -11.28 -14.01 -5.58
C GLN A 81 -11.86 -13.67 -4.19
N ASP A 82 -11.84 -14.62 -3.26
CA ASP A 82 -12.38 -14.47 -1.90
C ASP A 82 -11.64 -13.44 -1.06
N ASP A 83 -10.33 -13.25 -1.28
CA ASP A 83 -9.58 -12.20 -0.60
C ASP A 83 -10.19 -10.82 -0.89
N TYR A 84 -10.67 -10.58 -2.11
CA TYR A 84 -11.39 -9.33 -2.41
C TYR A 84 -12.69 -9.19 -1.61
N ASN A 85 -13.44 -10.28 -1.45
CA ASN A 85 -14.67 -10.24 -0.67
C ASN A 85 -14.38 -9.95 0.81
N TYR A 86 -13.34 -10.56 1.38
CA TYR A 86 -12.87 -10.29 2.74
C TYR A 86 -12.41 -8.84 2.91
N PHE A 87 -11.57 -8.34 2.02
CA PHE A 87 -11.16 -6.93 2.01
C PHE A 87 -12.37 -5.99 2.03
N LYS A 88 -13.33 -6.23 1.14
CA LYS A 88 -14.53 -5.38 1.05
C LYS A 88 -15.35 -5.44 2.33
N MET A 89 -15.56 -6.65 2.87
CA MET A 89 -16.33 -6.85 4.10
C MET A 89 -15.68 -6.12 5.28
N ILE A 90 -14.38 -6.31 5.49
CA ILE A 90 -13.62 -5.68 6.59
C ILE A 90 -13.68 -4.15 6.48
N LEU A 91 -13.40 -3.59 5.31
CA LEU A 91 -13.40 -2.14 5.12
C LEU A 91 -14.79 -1.54 5.38
N LEU A 92 -15.85 -2.17 4.87
CA LEU A 92 -17.22 -1.67 5.09
C LEU A 92 -17.62 -1.75 6.56
N HIS A 93 -17.27 -2.86 7.22
CA HIS A 93 -17.56 -3.05 8.64
C HIS A 93 -16.84 -2.01 9.51
N GLN A 94 -15.55 -1.80 9.32
CA GLN A 94 -14.78 -0.79 10.06
C GLN A 94 -15.39 0.61 9.94
N LEU A 95 -15.81 1.01 8.73
CA LEU A 95 -16.43 2.31 8.52
C LEU A 95 -17.87 2.38 9.07
N GLU A 96 -18.58 1.26 9.14
CA GLU A 96 -19.88 1.17 9.81
C GLU A 96 -19.73 1.32 11.33
N GLU A 97 -18.74 0.68 11.94
CA GLU A 97 -18.42 0.86 13.37
C GLU A 97 -18.09 2.32 13.69
N ARG A 98 -17.24 2.97 12.87
CA ARG A 98 -16.95 4.41 13.02
C ARG A 98 -18.20 5.29 12.87
N MET A 99 -19.09 4.96 11.93
CA MET A 99 -20.36 5.67 11.78
C MET A 99 -21.25 5.53 13.01
N ASN A 100 -21.29 4.35 13.64
CA ASN A 100 -22.07 4.11 14.86
C ASN A 100 -21.53 4.95 16.03
N VAL A 101 -20.20 5.03 16.20
CA VAL A 101 -19.57 5.92 17.18
C VAL A 101 -19.99 7.38 16.95
N PHE A 102 -19.96 7.87 15.70
CA PHE A 102 -20.41 9.24 15.40
C PHE A 102 -21.89 9.46 15.64
N GLN A 103 -22.72 8.41 15.51
CA GLN A 103 -24.15 8.48 15.82
C GLN A 103 -24.39 8.62 17.32
N GLU A 104 -23.65 7.88 18.15
CA GLU A 104 -23.69 8.00 19.62
C GLU A 104 -23.21 9.38 20.09
N LEU A 105 -22.15 9.89 19.48
CA LEU A 105 -21.61 11.23 19.73
C LEU A 105 -22.46 12.37 19.12
N GLN A 106 -23.57 12.04 18.46
CA GLN A 106 -24.48 12.99 17.80
C GLN A 106 -23.83 13.88 16.72
N GLU A 107 -22.75 13.41 16.09
CA GLU A 107 -22.01 14.12 15.05
C GLU A 107 -22.67 13.98 13.67
N LYS A 108 -23.82 14.65 13.50
CA LYS A 108 -24.73 14.48 12.34
C LYS A 108 -24.03 14.54 10.97
N GLN A 109 -23.12 15.50 10.75
CA GLN A 109 -22.46 15.66 9.45
C GLN A 109 -21.53 14.49 9.14
N LYS A 110 -20.78 13.99 10.14
CA LYS A 110 -19.90 12.83 9.96
C LYS A 110 -20.70 11.58 9.64
N VAL A 111 -21.81 11.35 10.35
CA VAL A 111 -22.73 10.24 10.06
C VAL A 111 -23.25 10.32 8.62
N ILE A 112 -23.67 11.50 8.15
CA ILE A 112 -24.13 11.69 6.78
C ILE A 112 -23.03 11.31 5.78
N ASP A 113 -21.82 11.80 6.00
CA ASP A 113 -20.68 11.53 5.11
C ASP A 113 -20.32 10.05 5.04
N MET A 114 -20.33 9.34 6.18
CA MET A 114 -20.12 7.89 6.24
C MET A 114 -21.24 7.13 5.53
N ARG A 115 -22.51 7.51 5.72
CA ARG A 115 -23.67 6.91 5.03
C ARG A 115 -23.58 7.06 3.51
N PHE A 116 -23.09 8.21 3.01
CA PHE A 116 -22.88 8.41 1.58
C PHE A 116 -21.87 7.41 1.00
N PHE A 117 -20.82 7.08 1.74
CA PHE A 117 -19.89 6.04 1.33
C PHE A 117 -20.54 4.66 1.39
N LEU A 118 -21.06 4.25 2.55
CA LEU A 118 -21.58 2.90 2.78
C LEU A 118 -22.74 2.54 1.84
N LYS A 119 -23.63 3.50 1.53
CA LYS A 119 -24.80 3.26 0.68
C LYS A 119 -24.57 3.53 -0.81
N LYS A 120 -23.73 4.50 -1.16
CA LYS A 120 -23.59 4.99 -2.56
C LYS A 120 -22.17 4.91 -3.10
N GLY A 121 -21.19 4.51 -2.30
CA GLY A 121 -19.78 4.51 -2.68
C GLY A 121 -19.21 5.91 -2.97
N ILE A 122 -19.84 6.96 -2.43
CA ILE A 122 -19.39 8.34 -2.57
C ILE A 122 -18.42 8.64 -1.43
N VAL A 123 -17.15 8.82 -1.77
CA VAL A 123 -16.10 9.13 -0.79
C VAL A 123 -16.14 10.63 -0.49
N ARG A 124 -16.32 10.97 0.78
CA ARG A 124 -16.24 12.35 1.31
C ARG A 124 -15.07 12.48 2.29
N LYS A 125 -14.73 13.72 2.66
CA LYS A 125 -13.57 14.07 3.49
C LYS A 125 -13.54 13.26 4.79
N THR A 126 -14.65 13.18 5.52
CA THR A 126 -14.73 12.38 6.76
C THR A 126 -14.45 10.90 6.52
N ALA A 127 -15.15 10.26 5.58
CA ALA A 127 -14.96 8.83 5.32
C ALA A 127 -13.54 8.48 4.86
N LEU A 128 -12.93 9.37 4.05
CA LEU A 128 -11.53 9.23 3.65
C LEU A 128 -10.59 9.34 4.85
N TYR A 129 -10.78 10.32 5.73
CA TYR A 129 -9.90 10.51 6.88
C TYR A 129 -10.01 9.38 7.88
N GLU A 130 -11.22 8.95 8.24
CA GLU A 130 -11.41 7.77 9.10
C GLU A 130 -10.69 6.56 8.52
N TYR A 131 -10.80 6.36 7.21
CA TYR A 131 -10.07 5.29 6.56
C TYR A 131 -8.54 5.51 6.57
N LEU A 132 -8.04 6.74 6.38
CA LEU A 132 -6.60 7.04 6.44
C LEU A 132 -5.99 6.78 7.83
N PHE A 133 -6.74 7.01 8.91
CA PHE A 133 -6.30 6.75 10.28
C PHE A 133 -6.18 5.25 10.60
N GLU A 134 -6.78 4.38 9.81
CA GLU A 134 -6.60 2.94 9.95
C GLU A 134 -5.32 2.47 9.23
N MET A 135 -4.49 1.68 9.92
CA MET A 135 -3.32 1.10 9.28
C MET A 135 -3.75 0.11 8.20
N LYS A 136 -3.12 0.23 7.02
CA LYS A 136 -3.39 -0.66 5.91
C LYS A 136 -2.83 -2.05 6.15
N THR A 137 -3.64 -3.06 5.83
CA THR A 137 -3.31 -4.48 5.86
C THR A 137 -2.43 -4.86 4.67
N ASN A 138 -1.75 -6.00 4.79
CA ASN A 138 -1.02 -6.59 3.66
C ASN A 138 -1.91 -6.74 2.42
N LEU A 139 -3.16 -7.18 2.60
CA LEU A 139 -4.08 -7.43 1.50
C LEU A 139 -4.43 -6.14 0.74
N GLU A 140 -4.66 -5.04 1.44
CA GLU A 140 -4.88 -3.72 0.82
C GLU A 140 -3.66 -3.29 0.02
N LEU A 141 -2.46 -3.49 0.55
CA LEU A 141 -1.22 -3.16 -0.14
C LEU A 141 -1.01 -4.02 -1.40
N LYS A 142 -1.35 -5.32 -1.36
CA LYS A 142 -1.33 -6.18 -2.55
C LYS A 142 -2.30 -5.71 -3.64
N MET A 143 -3.52 -5.33 -3.27
CA MET A 143 -4.52 -4.83 -4.21
C MET A 143 -4.11 -3.49 -4.82
N LEU A 144 -3.53 -2.59 -4.04
CA LEU A 144 -2.95 -1.36 -4.57
C LEU A 144 -1.77 -1.64 -5.50
N ALA A 145 -0.82 -2.48 -5.06
CA ALA A 145 0.34 -2.85 -5.86
C ALA A 145 -0.11 -3.41 -7.22
N PHE A 146 -1.16 -4.24 -7.25
CA PHE A 146 -1.75 -4.75 -8.49
C PHE A 146 -2.13 -3.64 -9.46
N PHE A 147 -2.81 -2.58 -9.01
CA PHE A 147 -3.18 -1.44 -9.85
C PHE A 147 -2.00 -0.51 -10.18
N TYR A 148 -0.86 -0.65 -9.50
CA TYR A 148 0.39 0.05 -9.84
C TYR A 148 1.23 -0.74 -10.87
N GLY A 149 0.71 -1.85 -11.39
CA GLY A 149 1.44 -2.77 -12.26
C GLY A 149 2.33 -3.75 -11.49
N GLY A 150 2.16 -3.86 -10.18
CA GLY A 150 2.86 -4.77 -9.31
C GLY A 150 2.24 -6.16 -9.24
N THR A 151 3.04 -7.14 -8.85
CA THR A 151 2.60 -8.47 -8.40
C THR A 151 3.44 -8.83 -7.18
N GLN A 152 2.81 -9.32 -6.11
CA GLN A 152 3.57 -9.84 -4.98
C GLN A 152 4.24 -11.15 -5.39
N ILE A 153 5.50 -11.31 -5.02
CA ILE A 153 6.21 -12.60 -5.10
C ILE A 153 5.82 -13.40 -3.87
N ILE A 154 5.23 -14.57 -4.11
CA ILE A 154 4.70 -15.44 -3.05
C ILE A 154 5.79 -16.39 -2.61
N PHE A 155 6.16 -16.29 -1.33
CA PHE A 155 7.03 -17.24 -0.67
C PHE A 155 6.20 -18.27 0.11
N PRO A 156 6.69 -19.50 0.31
CA PRO A 156 6.09 -20.44 1.23
C PRO A 156 6.03 -19.82 2.64
N SER A 157 4.82 -19.57 3.14
CA SER A 157 4.55 -19.00 4.46
C SER A 157 3.50 -19.85 5.16
N GLU A 158 3.71 -20.17 6.44
CA GLU A 158 2.80 -20.98 7.25
C GLU A 158 1.42 -20.33 7.39
N ASP A 159 1.37 -19.00 7.37
CA ASP A 159 0.14 -18.23 7.52
C ASP A 159 -0.55 -17.89 6.18
N GLY A 160 -0.05 -18.38 5.05
CA GLY A 160 -0.62 -18.12 3.73
C GLY A 160 -0.46 -16.69 3.20
N THR A 161 0.23 -15.79 3.93
CA THR A 161 0.35 -14.38 3.51
C THR A 161 1.33 -14.15 2.37
N GLY A 162 2.14 -15.17 2.04
CA GLY A 162 3.18 -15.12 1.03
C GLY A 162 4.42 -14.31 1.42
N CYS A 163 4.61 -14.05 2.73
CA CYS A 163 5.78 -13.34 3.24
C CYS A 163 6.94 -14.29 3.57
N ILE A 164 8.14 -13.74 3.69
CA ILE A 164 9.23 -14.39 4.42
C ILE A 164 9.21 -13.89 5.86
N PHE A 165 9.15 -14.82 6.82
CA PHE A 165 9.33 -14.54 8.24
C PHE A 165 10.75 -14.95 8.67
N LEU A 166 11.43 -14.08 9.42
CA LEU A 166 12.72 -14.40 10.02
C LEU A 166 12.50 -14.73 11.50
N ASP A 167 12.73 -15.96 11.91
CA ASP A 167 12.50 -16.49 13.28
C ASP A 167 13.78 -16.57 14.13
N GLY A 168 14.92 -16.17 13.57
CA GLY A 168 16.23 -16.20 14.22
C GLY A 168 16.97 -17.53 14.11
N LYS A 169 16.30 -18.63 13.70
CA LYS A 169 16.89 -19.97 13.62
C LYS A 169 17.16 -20.41 12.17
N ASP A 170 16.28 -20.04 11.22
CA ASP A 170 16.37 -20.46 9.80
C ASP A 170 16.71 -19.32 8.83
N ASN A 171 17.71 -18.51 9.19
CA ASN A 171 17.94 -17.23 8.53
C ASN A 171 18.68 -17.33 7.17
N LYS A 172 19.58 -18.29 6.95
CA LYS A 172 20.53 -18.19 5.81
C LYS A 172 19.84 -18.24 4.44
N THR A 173 19.02 -19.25 4.19
CA THR A 173 18.32 -19.43 2.90
C THR A 173 17.30 -18.32 2.69
N LYS A 174 16.56 -17.95 3.74
CA LYS A 174 15.59 -16.85 3.72
C LYS A 174 16.26 -15.50 3.40
N LEU A 175 17.38 -15.19 4.06
CA LEU A 175 18.16 -13.97 3.80
C LEU A 175 18.75 -13.95 2.38
N LYS A 176 19.27 -15.08 1.88
CA LYS A 176 19.74 -15.17 0.49
C LYS A 176 18.61 -14.95 -0.52
N THR A 177 17.43 -15.49 -0.22
CA THR A 177 16.22 -15.28 -1.04
C THR A 177 15.82 -13.81 -1.03
N LEU A 178 15.72 -13.19 0.15
CA LEU A 178 15.43 -11.75 0.26
C LEU A 178 16.44 -10.90 -0.52
N TYR A 179 17.74 -11.22 -0.40
CA TYR A 179 18.80 -10.52 -1.11
C TYR A 179 18.62 -10.53 -2.63
N GLN A 180 18.13 -11.64 -3.20
CA GLN A 180 17.85 -11.76 -4.64
C GLN A 180 16.69 -10.85 -5.08
N HIS A 181 15.72 -10.61 -4.20
CA HIS A 181 14.49 -9.87 -4.50
C HIS A 181 14.51 -8.39 -4.08
N VAL A 182 15.61 -7.89 -3.50
CA VAL A 182 15.75 -6.46 -3.13
C VAL A 182 15.51 -5.54 -4.31
N THR A 183 16.01 -5.92 -5.49
CA THR A 183 15.93 -5.08 -6.70
C THR A 183 14.51 -4.94 -7.24
N GLU A 184 13.60 -5.85 -6.89
CA GLU A 184 12.19 -5.80 -7.33
C GLU A 184 11.38 -4.84 -6.45
N GLY A 185 11.69 -4.82 -5.15
CA GLY A 185 11.10 -3.93 -4.15
C GLY A 185 10.54 -4.72 -2.98
N ILE A 186 10.96 -4.37 -1.76
CA ILE A 186 10.54 -5.07 -0.54
C ILE A 186 9.97 -4.06 0.46
N ILE A 187 8.85 -4.42 1.08
CA ILE A 187 8.36 -3.77 2.31
C ILE A 187 8.41 -4.74 3.48
N ILE A 188 8.59 -4.19 4.68
CA ILE A 188 8.58 -4.92 5.95
C ILE A 188 7.34 -4.53 6.73
N GLY A 189 6.57 -5.52 7.19
CA GLY A 189 5.51 -5.33 8.19
C GLY A 189 6.01 -5.66 9.59
N LEU A 190 5.89 -4.70 10.51
CA LEU A 190 6.34 -4.76 11.91
C LEU A 190 5.20 -4.47 12.88
N GLY A 191 4.37 -5.46 13.18
CA GLY A 191 3.20 -5.27 14.03
C GLY A 191 2.26 -4.20 13.46
N TYR A 192 2.41 -2.96 13.92
CA TYR A 192 1.64 -1.78 13.52
C TYR A 192 2.43 -0.75 12.68
N HIS A 193 3.46 -1.18 11.95
CA HIS A 193 4.26 -0.27 11.12
C HIS A 193 4.76 -0.92 9.84
N TRP A 194 4.88 -0.13 8.79
CA TRP A 194 5.39 -0.56 7.49
C TRP A 194 6.64 0.21 7.13
N LEU A 195 7.62 -0.49 6.55
CA LEU A 195 8.93 0.06 6.16
C LEU A 195 9.25 -0.33 4.72
N ALA A 196 10.04 0.48 4.02
CA ALA A 196 10.55 0.14 2.69
C ALA A 196 12.03 -0.23 2.76
N VAL A 197 12.43 -1.30 2.09
CA VAL A 197 13.83 -1.72 1.99
C VAL A 197 14.43 -1.09 0.74
N GLN A 198 15.45 -0.27 0.94
CA GLN A 198 16.24 0.33 -0.14
C GLN A 198 17.33 -0.63 -0.61
N GLY A 199 17.96 -1.35 0.31
CA GLY A 199 19.11 -2.19 0.00
C GLY A 199 19.39 -3.25 1.03
N MET A 200 20.20 -4.22 0.64
CA MET A 200 20.74 -5.25 1.50
C MET A 200 22.22 -5.44 1.18
N GLU A 201 23.06 -5.30 2.19
CA GLU A 201 24.51 -5.47 2.09
C GLU A 201 24.93 -6.74 2.82
N GLN A 202 25.75 -7.56 2.17
CA GLN A 202 26.28 -8.76 2.80
C GLN A 202 27.55 -8.40 3.57
N VAL A 203 27.51 -8.51 4.90
CA VAL A 203 28.66 -8.23 5.77
C VAL A 203 29.58 -9.45 5.87
N ASN A 204 29.00 -10.65 5.96
CA ASN A 204 29.73 -11.92 5.89
C ASN A 204 28.80 -13.05 5.36
N ARG A 205 29.26 -14.31 5.38
CA ARG A 205 28.53 -15.45 4.78
C ARG A 205 27.07 -15.59 5.25
N ASN A 206 26.76 -15.19 6.49
CA ASN A 206 25.43 -15.39 7.09
C ASN A 206 24.80 -14.08 7.64
N HIS A 207 25.48 -12.94 7.52
CA HIS A 207 25.04 -11.68 8.09
C HIS A 207 24.86 -10.62 7.03
N TYR A 208 23.72 -9.93 7.09
CA TYR A 208 23.35 -8.87 6.17
C TYR A 208 22.93 -7.63 6.93
N GLN A 209 23.13 -6.47 6.32
CA GLN A 209 22.60 -5.20 6.78
C GLN A 209 21.50 -4.74 5.81
N PHE A 210 20.34 -4.42 6.38
CA PHE A 210 19.21 -3.86 5.65
C PHE A 210 19.27 -2.33 5.71
N LEU A 211 19.28 -1.69 4.55
CA LEU A 211 19.10 -0.25 4.40
C LEU A 211 17.61 0.02 4.28
N ILE A 212 17.03 0.70 5.26
CA ILE A 212 15.59 0.87 5.42
C ILE A 212 15.22 2.35 5.37
N HIS A 213 14.21 2.66 4.57
CA HIS A 213 13.48 3.93 4.62
C HIS A 213 12.25 3.76 5.50
N ASP A 214 12.24 4.43 6.65
CA ASP A 214 11.12 4.49 7.59
C ASP A 214 10.19 5.67 7.21
N PRO A 215 8.90 5.43 6.92
CA PRO A 215 7.93 6.49 6.66
C PRO A 215 7.76 7.51 7.79
N LYS A 216 8.29 7.27 8.99
CA LYS A 216 8.44 8.29 10.05
C LYS A 216 9.53 9.34 9.76
N GLY A 217 10.14 9.33 8.57
CA GLY A 217 11.16 10.30 8.15
C GLY A 217 12.58 9.92 8.55
N GLN A 218 12.83 8.65 8.89
CA GLN A 218 14.16 8.17 9.27
C GLN A 218 14.71 7.19 8.23
N LYS A 219 16.04 7.22 8.06
CA LYS A 219 16.77 6.18 7.33
C LYS A 219 17.56 5.38 8.36
N ARG A 220 17.48 4.06 8.29
CA ARG A 220 18.09 3.17 9.28
C ARG A 220 18.82 2.02 8.62
N THR A 221 19.92 1.61 9.23
CA THR A 221 20.61 0.37 8.90
C THR A 221 20.33 -0.64 10.00
N VAL A 222 19.78 -1.80 9.65
CA VAL A 222 19.41 -2.85 10.60
C VAL A 222 20.17 -4.14 10.28
N SER A 223 20.93 -4.66 11.25
CA SER A 223 21.59 -5.98 11.11
C SER A 223 20.54 -7.09 11.09
N SER A 224 20.77 -8.10 10.26
CA SER A 224 19.94 -9.31 10.20
C SER A 224 19.88 -10.06 11.53
N GLU A 225 20.86 -9.85 12.42
CA GLU A 225 20.89 -10.42 13.78
C GLU A 225 19.92 -9.73 14.74
N LYS A 226 19.61 -8.45 14.47
CA LYS A 226 18.69 -7.63 15.28
C LYS A 226 17.26 -7.68 14.76
N ILE A 227 17.00 -8.49 13.73
CA ILE A 227 15.66 -8.67 13.21
C ILE A 227 14.88 -9.57 14.17
N GLU A 228 13.86 -8.99 14.78
CA GLU A 228 12.96 -9.70 15.68
C GLU A 228 12.09 -10.71 14.90
N ARG A 229 11.57 -11.71 15.63
CA ARG A 229 10.75 -12.81 15.08
C ARG A 229 9.48 -12.36 14.33
N ASN A 230 9.08 -11.11 14.49
CA ASN A 230 7.84 -10.57 13.96
C ASN A 230 8.00 -9.80 12.64
N PHE A 231 9.21 -9.76 12.07
CA PHE A 231 9.45 -9.09 10.80
C PHE A 231 8.91 -9.93 9.65
N ARG A 232 7.94 -9.36 8.93
CA ARG A 232 7.34 -9.98 7.73
C ARG A 232 7.81 -9.25 6.49
N PHE A 233 8.52 -9.93 5.61
CA PHE A 233 9.05 -9.36 4.38
C PHE A 233 8.14 -9.71 3.19
N TYR A 234 7.71 -8.68 2.47
CA TYR A 234 6.87 -8.80 1.28
C TYR A 234 7.61 -8.23 0.09
N ALA A 235 7.88 -9.06 -0.92
CA ALA A 235 8.52 -8.65 -2.16
C ALA A 235 7.47 -8.41 -3.25
N PHE A 236 7.70 -7.38 -4.06
CA PHE A 236 6.83 -6.98 -5.15
C PHE A 236 7.65 -6.75 -6.40
N GLN A 237 7.20 -7.32 -7.52
CA GLN A 237 7.76 -7.04 -8.83
C GLN A 237 6.82 -6.11 -9.58
N PHE A 238 7.35 -5.02 -10.13
CA PHE A 238 6.58 -4.06 -10.93
C PHE A 238 6.91 -4.19 -12.41
N ASP A 239 5.86 -4.27 -13.23
CA ASP A 239 5.94 -4.36 -14.69
C ASP A 239 5.37 -3.10 -15.35
N ALA A 240 6.13 -2.54 -16.30
CA ALA A 240 5.77 -1.27 -16.95
C ALA A 240 4.52 -1.40 -17.84
N GLU A 241 4.38 -2.52 -18.56
CA GLU A 241 3.24 -2.74 -19.46
C GLU A 241 1.96 -3.01 -18.67
N LYS A 242 2.05 -3.80 -17.59
CA LYS A 242 0.96 -3.99 -16.63
C LYS A 242 0.57 -2.66 -16.01
N ARG A 243 1.52 -1.81 -15.65
CA ARG A 243 1.24 -0.46 -15.11
C ARG A 243 0.46 0.39 -16.11
N LYS A 244 0.88 0.45 -17.38
CA LYS A 244 0.14 1.18 -18.43
C LYS A 244 -1.29 0.67 -18.58
N LYS A 245 -1.47 -0.66 -18.59
CA LYS A 245 -2.79 -1.29 -18.67
C LYS A 245 -3.67 -0.93 -17.46
N MET A 246 -3.11 -0.99 -16.26
CA MET A 246 -3.85 -0.65 -15.03
C MET A 246 -4.19 0.83 -14.95
N ASP A 247 -3.30 1.72 -15.39
CA ASP A 247 -3.59 3.15 -15.48
C ASP A 247 -4.84 3.41 -16.34
N ILE A 248 -4.90 2.83 -17.55
CA ILE A 248 -6.07 2.98 -18.45
C ILE A 248 -7.37 2.52 -17.76
N ILE A 249 -7.31 1.38 -17.06
CA ILE A 249 -8.45 0.84 -16.31
C ILE A 249 -8.89 1.81 -15.22
N VAL A 250 -7.95 2.29 -14.39
CA VAL A 250 -8.25 3.21 -13.28
C VAL A 250 -8.79 4.53 -13.80
N ARG A 251 -8.18 5.11 -14.84
CA ARG A 251 -8.64 6.36 -15.46
C ARG A 251 -10.07 6.25 -15.98
N ARG A 252 -10.38 5.17 -16.70
CA ARG A 252 -11.74 4.91 -17.19
C ARG A 252 -12.72 4.73 -16.03
N ALA A 253 -12.35 3.92 -15.04
CA ALA A 253 -13.18 3.63 -13.89
C ALA A 253 -13.52 4.89 -13.08
N LEU A 254 -12.55 5.78 -12.88
CA LEU A 254 -12.70 7.00 -12.09
C LEU A 254 -13.08 8.23 -12.91
N LYS A 255 -13.29 8.09 -14.23
CA LYS A 255 -13.59 9.20 -15.16
C LYS A 255 -12.52 10.30 -15.04
N LEU A 256 -11.25 9.93 -15.11
CA LEU A 256 -10.11 10.84 -15.09
C LEU A 256 -9.76 11.29 -16.52
N PRO A 257 -9.00 12.40 -16.68
CA PRO A 257 -8.48 12.81 -17.97
C PRO A 257 -7.70 11.70 -18.66
N LYS A 258 -7.87 11.59 -19.98
CA LYS A 258 -7.03 10.72 -20.81
C LYS A 258 -5.64 11.34 -20.93
N ARG A 259 -4.60 10.56 -20.67
CA ARG A 259 -3.20 10.95 -20.90
C ARG A 259 -2.64 10.04 -22.00
N ARG A 260 -1.72 10.57 -22.82
CA ARG A 260 -0.86 9.71 -23.65
C ARG A 260 0.23 9.17 -22.73
N ILE A 261 0.37 7.84 -22.70
CA ILE A 261 1.23 7.10 -21.77
C ILE A 261 2.17 6.24 -22.58
#